data_AF-A0A969SSA1-F1
#
_entry.id   AF-A0A969SSA1-F1
#
_cell.length_a   1.000
_cell.length_b   1.000
_cell.length_c   1.000
_cell.angle_alpha   90.00
_cell.angle_beta   90.00
_cell.angle_gamma   90.00
#
_symmetry.space_group_name_H-M   'P 1'
#
loop_
_entity.id
_entity.type
_entity.pdbx_description
1 polymer ?
#
loop_
_entity_poly.entity_id
_entity_poly.type
_entity_poly.pdbx_seq_one_letter_code
_entity_poly.pdbx_strand_id
1 'polypeptide(L)'
;MPQTRIDAQALAQFELEEYIEEQAQELAPEFEIDAVHDSDFGTLYRVWQGMNLLGTYYRADIDGLWVAQPIETEKRPRCETPEQAQLLIIAVSGLLVVDVAQP
;
A
#
# COMPACT_ATOMS: atom_id res chain seq x y z
N MET A 1 8.33 -43.16 -10.84
CA MET A 1 8.18 -42.70 -9.44
C MET A 1 8.35 -41.17 -9.43
N PRO A 2 7.27 -40.36 -9.52
CA PRO A 2 7.38 -38.90 -9.63
C PRO A 2 6.92 -38.13 -8.38
N GLN A 3 7.02 -38.72 -7.17
CA GLN A 3 6.56 -38.06 -5.93
C GLN A 3 7.51 -36.96 -5.41
N THR A 4 8.82 -37.13 -5.56
CA THR A 4 9.83 -36.27 -4.87
C THR A 4 9.90 -34.83 -5.36
N ARG A 5 9.42 -34.53 -6.57
CA ARG A 5 9.44 -33.16 -7.14
C ARG A 5 8.29 -32.30 -6.64
N ILE A 6 7.17 -32.90 -6.27
CA ILE A 6 5.98 -32.17 -5.82
C ILE A 6 6.20 -31.66 -4.39
N ASP A 7 6.84 -32.47 -3.54
CA ASP A 7 7.13 -32.11 -2.15
C ASP A 7 8.10 -30.92 -2.04
N ALA A 8 9.13 -30.89 -2.88
CA ALA A 8 10.11 -29.80 -2.89
C ALA A 8 9.52 -28.47 -3.41
N GLN A 9 8.61 -28.54 -4.39
CA GLN A 9 7.97 -27.34 -4.93
C GLN A 9 6.95 -26.75 -3.94
N ALA A 10 6.18 -27.60 -3.26
CA ALA A 10 5.23 -27.16 -2.24
C ALA A 10 5.97 -26.55 -1.03
N LEU A 11 7.10 -27.15 -0.62
CA LEU A 11 7.93 -26.60 0.46
C LEU A 11 8.53 -25.24 0.09
N ALA A 12 9.11 -25.11 -1.11
CA ALA A 12 9.65 -23.83 -1.57
C ALA A 12 8.58 -22.74 -1.71
N GLN A 13 7.35 -23.12 -2.06
CA GLN A 13 6.24 -22.18 -2.14
C GLN A 13 5.80 -21.72 -0.74
N PHE A 14 5.75 -22.64 0.23
CA PHE A 14 5.43 -22.31 1.62
C PHE A 14 6.51 -21.42 2.25
N GLU A 15 7.80 -21.73 2.06
CA GLU A 15 8.92 -20.90 2.54
C GLU A 15 8.91 -19.50 1.91
N LEU A 16 8.50 -19.38 0.64
CA LEU A 16 8.34 -18.09 -0.01
C LEU A 16 7.15 -17.31 0.56
N GLU A 17 6.02 -17.97 0.81
CA GLU A 17 4.84 -17.35 1.42
C GLU A 17 5.14 -16.87 2.85
N GLU A 18 5.79 -17.68 3.69
CA GLU A 18 6.25 -17.28 5.02
C GLU A 18 7.24 -16.11 4.97
N TYR A 19 8.22 -16.16 4.05
CA TYR A 19 9.17 -15.05 3.89
C TYR A 19 8.47 -13.76 3.45
N ILE A 20 7.47 -13.84 2.57
CA ILE A 20 6.66 -12.69 2.17
C ILE A 20 5.86 -12.15 3.36
N GLU A 21 5.29 -13.01 4.20
CA GLU A 21 4.55 -12.60 5.41
C GLU A 21 5.46 -11.95 6.47
N GLU A 22 6.62 -12.55 6.75
CA GLU A 22 7.60 -12.00 7.69
C GLU A 22 8.14 -10.65 7.21
N GLN A 23 8.48 -10.53 5.92
CA GLN A 23 8.89 -9.27 5.34
C GLN A 23 7.74 -8.26 5.29
N ALA A 24 6.49 -8.67 5.03
CA ALA A 24 5.35 -7.77 5.10
C ALA A 24 5.14 -7.22 6.52
N GLN A 25 5.47 -8.01 7.55
CA GLN A 25 5.35 -7.61 8.96
C GLN A 25 6.51 -6.72 9.45
N GLU A 26 7.75 -6.96 8.99
CA GLU A 26 8.91 -6.08 9.25
C GLU A 26 8.89 -4.80 8.42
N LEU A 27 8.37 -4.85 7.18
CA LEU A 27 8.31 -3.72 6.26
C LEU A 27 7.04 -2.91 6.37
N ALA A 28 5.99 -3.37 7.05
CA ALA A 28 4.79 -2.57 7.29
C ALA A 28 5.19 -1.37 8.14
N PRO A 29 5.36 -0.18 7.55
CA PRO A 29 5.51 1.01 8.36
C PRO A 29 4.18 1.15 9.11
N GLU A 30 4.20 1.68 10.33
CA GLU A 30 3.03 1.89 11.19
C GLU A 30 2.04 2.86 10.51
N PHE A 31 1.38 2.39 9.47
CA PHE A 31 0.43 3.13 8.68
C PHE A 31 -0.95 2.81 9.19
N GLU A 32 -1.65 3.86 9.60
CA GLU A 32 -3.02 3.77 10.05
C GLU A 32 -3.92 4.33 8.96
N ILE A 33 -5.02 3.63 8.71
CA ILE A 33 -6.07 4.09 7.80
C ILE A 33 -7.34 4.28 8.61
N ASP A 34 -7.88 5.48 8.53
CA ASP A 34 -9.23 5.76 9.00
C ASP A 34 -10.09 6.30 7.85
N ALA A 35 -11.38 6.47 8.13
CA ALA A 35 -12.34 7.02 7.19
C ALA A 35 -13.12 8.18 7.81
N VAL A 36 -13.38 9.19 6.98
CA VAL A 36 -14.24 10.34 7.31
C VAL A 36 -15.21 10.59 6.16
N HIS A 37 -16.42 11.03 6.48
CA HIS A 37 -17.39 11.42 5.47
C HIS A 37 -17.22 12.89 5.11
N ASP A 38 -17.11 13.18 3.82
CA ASP A 38 -17.04 14.51 3.21
C ASP A 38 -18.28 14.76 2.36
N SER A 39 -18.83 15.97 2.41
CA SER A 39 -20.08 16.31 1.73
C SER A 39 -19.96 16.36 0.21
N ASP A 40 -18.77 16.66 -0.32
CA ASP A 40 -18.54 16.84 -1.75
C ASP A 40 -17.96 15.56 -2.39
N PHE A 41 -17.15 14.81 -1.64
CA PHE A 41 -16.40 13.65 -2.14
C PHE A 41 -16.88 12.30 -1.58
N GLY A 42 -17.83 12.29 -0.64
CA GLY A 42 -18.30 11.07 0.00
C GLY A 42 -17.30 10.54 1.02
N THR A 43 -17.08 9.22 1.06
CA THR A 43 -16.15 8.64 2.03
C THR A 43 -14.70 8.89 1.60
N LEU A 44 -13.98 9.68 2.40
CA LEU A 44 -12.54 9.87 2.29
C LEU A 44 -11.81 8.93 3.24
N TYR A 45 -10.76 8.30 2.76
CA TYR A 45 -9.84 7.52 3.58
C TYR A 45 -8.56 8.32 3.79
N ARG A 46 -8.03 8.32 5.01
CA ARG A 46 -6.82 9.06 5.37
C ARG A 46 -5.70 8.08 5.71
N VAL A 47 -4.53 8.30 5.13
CA VAL A 47 -3.33 7.49 5.39
C VAL A 47 -2.44 8.26 6.36
N TRP A 48 -2.20 7.68 7.52
CA TRP A 48 -1.41 8.27 8.59
C TRP A 48 -0.12 7.47 8.81
N GLN A 49 0.92 8.14 9.30
CA GLN A 49 2.07 7.51 9.93
C GLN A 49 2.27 8.14 11.31
N GLY A 50 1.90 7.41 12.36
CA GLY A 50 1.77 7.96 13.70
C GLY A 50 0.85 9.21 13.68
N MET A 51 1.37 10.37 14.06
CA MET A 51 0.62 11.64 14.06
C MET A 51 0.68 12.42 12.74
N ASN A 52 1.36 11.91 11.71
CA ASN A 52 1.56 12.59 10.44
C ASN A 52 0.55 12.10 9.40
N LEU A 53 -0.27 13.02 8.85
CA LEU A 53 -1.14 12.71 7.71
C LEU A 53 -0.31 12.72 6.43
N LEU A 54 -0.23 11.58 5.74
CA LEU A 54 0.50 11.46 4.47
C LEU A 54 -0.37 11.83 3.27
N GLY A 55 -1.68 11.61 3.37
CA GLY A 55 -2.61 11.94 2.30
C GLY A 55 -3.97 11.32 2.48
N THR A 56 -4.83 11.58 1.50
CA THR A 56 -6.18 11.04 1.44
C THR A 56 -6.42 10.32 0.13
N TYR A 57 -7.34 9.35 0.12
CA TYR A 57 -7.83 8.75 -1.10
C TYR A 57 -9.33 8.50 -1.02
N TYR A 58 -9.99 8.55 -2.17
CA TYR A 58 -11.44 8.36 -2.27
C TYR A 58 -11.84 7.79 -3.61
N ARG A 59 -13.03 7.21 -3.69
CA ARG A 59 -13.56 6.69 -4.95
C ARG A 59 -14.34 7.79 -5.65
N ALA A 60 -13.92 8.16 -6.85
CA ALA A 60 -14.62 9.13 -7.66
C ALA A 60 -15.82 8.49 -8.36
N ASP A 61 -17.02 9.04 -8.14
CA ASP A 61 -18.26 8.47 -8.71
C ASP A 61 -18.34 8.57 -10.24
N ILE A 62 -17.62 9.51 -10.85
CA ILE A 62 -17.69 9.78 -12.30
C ILE A 62 -17.10 8.66 -13.15
N ASP A 63 -16.01 8.04 -12.70
CA ASP A 63 -15.29 6.99 -13.41
C ASP A 63 -15.09 5.72 -12.58
N GLY A 64 -15.50 5.75 -11.30
CA GLY A 64 -15.37 4.64 -10.36
C GLY A 64 -13.93 4.38 -9.90
N LEU A 65 -12.98 5.24 -10.29
CA LEU A 65 -11.56 5.12 -9.99
C LEU A 65 -11.23 5.74 -8.62
N TRP A 66 -10.12 5.30 -8.04
CA TRP A 66 -9.60 5.83 -6.78
C TRP A 66 -8.69 7.01 -7.04
N VAL A 67 -9.02 8.16 -6.46
CA VAL A 67 -8.18 9.35 -6.53
C VAL A 67 -7.27 9.35 -5.32
N ALA A 68 -5.95 9.33 -5.53
CA ALA A 68 -4.97 9.54 -4.48
C ALA A 68 -4.63 11.03 -4.37
N GLN A 69 -4.52 11.54 -3.15
CA GLN A 69 -4.16 12.92 -2.84
C GLN A 69 -3.07 12.93 -1.76
N PRO A 70 -1.80 12.73 -2.14
CA PRO A 70 -0.69 12.88 -1.20
C PRO A 70 -0.59 14.34 -0.74
N ILE A 71 -0.28 14.59 0.53
CA ILE A 71 -0.25 15.95 1.09
C ILE A 71 0.91 16.78 0.53
N GLU A 72 1.99 16.12 0.11
CA GLU A 72 3.21 16.75 -0.40
C GLU A 72 3.11 17.18 -1.87
N THR A 73 2.00 16.88 -2.56
CA THR A 73 1.86 17.21 -3.99
C THR A 73 0.44 17.62 -4.38
N GLU A 74 0.32 18.53 -5.34
CA GLU A 74 -0.98 18.88 -5.95
C GLU A 74 -1.47 17.83 -6.96
N LYS A 75 -0.64 16.85 -7.31
CA LYS A 75 -1.01 15.78 -8.25
C LYS A 75 -2.07 14.87 -7.62
N ARG A 76 -3.06 14.51 -8.44
CA ARG A 76 -4.17 13.64 -8.04
C ARG A 76 -4.30 12.45 -9.00
N PRO A 77 -3.36 11.48 -8.95
CA PRO A 77 -3.41 10.33 -9.83
C PRO A 77 -4.66 9.49 -9.57
N ARG A 78 -5.19 8.90 -10.65
CA ARG A 78 -6.31 7.96 -10.60
C ARG A 78 -5.80 6.53 -10.66
N CYS A 79 -6.37 5.68 -9.81
CA CYS A 79 -5.96 4.30 -9.60
C CYS A 79 -7.16 3.37 -9.75
N GLU A 80 -6.90 2.13 -10.13
CA GLU A 80 -7.95 1.13 -10.32
C GLU A 80 -8.40 0.54 -8.97
N THR A 81 -7.48 0.47 -7.99
CA THR A 81 -7.73 -0.11 -6.68
C THR A 81 -7.35 0.85 -5.54
N PRO A 82 -7.95 0.69 -4.34
CA PRO A 82 -7.59 1.52 -3.20
C PRO A 82 -6.15 1.28 -2.74
N GLU A 83 -5.62 0.06 -2.87
CA GLU A 83 -4.25 -0.29 -2.50
C GLU A 83 -3.24 0.46 -3.37
N GLN A 84 -3.52 0.61 -4.66
CA GLN A 84 -2.68 1.42 -5.56
C GLN A 84 -2.66 2.90 -5.14
N ALA A 85 -3.80 3.44 -4.72
CA ALA A 85 -3.90 4.82 -4.24
C ALA A 85 -3.12 5.01 -2.93
N GLN A 86 -3.23 4.06 -2.00
CA GLN A 86 -2.45 4.04 -0.76
C GLN A 86 -0.93 3.97 -1.03
N LEU A 87 -0.49 3.05 -1.89
CA LEU A 87 0.93 2.89 -2.25
C LEU A 87 1.51 4.16 -2.87
N LEU A 88 0.73 4.86 -3.70
CA LEU A 88 1.16 6.15 -4.27
C LEU A 88 1.35 7.22 -3.19
N ILE A 89 0.43 7.33 -2.24
CA ILE A 89 0.54 8.28 -1.12
C ILE A 89 1.81 7.99 -0.30
N ILE A 90 2.02 6.73 0.06
CA ILE A 90 3.21 6.29 0.80
C ILE A 90 4.49 6.57 0.01
N ALA A 91 4.53 6.23 -1.29
CA ALA A 91 5.69 6.44 -2.14
C ALA A 91 6.07 7.92 -2.27
N VAL A 92 5.06 8.80 -2.38
CA VAL A 92 5.27 10.26 -2.49
C VAL A 92 5.75 10.88 -1.17
N SER A 93 5.31 10.35 -0.02
CA SER A 93 5.74 10.81 1.30
C SER A 93 7.23 10.56 1.63
N GLY A 94 7.96 9.87 0.75
CA GLY A 94 9.40 9.65 0.90
C GLY A 94 9.77 8.49 1.84
N LEU A 95 8.83 7.63 2.21
CA LEU A 95 9.11 6.42 3.00
C LEU A 95 9.72 5.27 2.20
N LEU A 96 9.73 5.38 0.87
CA LEU A 96 10.54 4.53 0.00
C LEU A 96 11.92 5.16 -0.25
N VAL A 97 12.57 5.72 0.77
CA VAL A 97 14.04 5.74 0.77
C VAL A 97 14.44 4.30 1.04
N VAL A 98 14.55 3.52 -0.04
CA VAL A 98 15.29 2.28 -0.04
C VAL A 98 16.61 2.54 0.67
N ASP A 99 16.82 1.88 1.81
CA ASP A 99 18.11 1.75 2.45
C ASP A 99 19.01 0.99 1.47
N VAL A 100 19.55 1.72 0.49
CA VAL A 100 20.69 1.27 -0.28
C VAL A 100 21.85 1.46 0.67
N ALA A 101 22.11 0.40 1.46
CA ALA A 101 23.33 0.22 2.21
C ALA A 101 24.50 0.62 1.30
N GLN A 102 25.13 1.75 1.59
CA GLN A 102 26.32 2.19 0.89
C GLN A 102 27.51 1.28 1.29
N PRO A 103 28.38 0.89 0.34
CA PRO A 103 29.58 0.12 0.63
C PRO A 103 30.63 0.92 1.41
#